data_AF-A0A843HMG9-F1
#
_entry.id   AF-A0A843HMG9-F1
#
_cell.length_a   1.000
_cell.length_b   1.000
_cell.length_c   1.000
_cell.angle_alpha   90.00
_cell.angle_beta   90.00
_cell.angle_gamma   90.00
#
_symmetry.space_group_name_H-M   'P 1'
#
loop_
_entity.id
_entity.type
_entity.pdbx_description
1 polymer ?
#
loop_
_entity_poly.entity_id
_entity_poly.type
_entity_poly.pdbx_seq_one_letter_code
_entity_poly.pdbx_strand_id
1 'polypeptide(L)'
;MELQEIKFTVERTLTAEDLDDIFTTAIESGYEGIGYWAILDNTDPAWEKAEADLKAEGKELYWGTVATRVLLNGDAIKFEDAEGEEDDSDWILDMEKFKKGCGLYEKERGSLIKNLENGSFDAVEADCLVQYCVFGEVVFG
;
A
#
# COMPACT_ATOMS: atom_id res chain seq x y z
N MET A 1 -30.92 -30.98 10.19
CA MET A 1 -29.79 -30.70 11.11
C MET A 1 -29.40 -29.27 10.83
N GLU A 2 -29.71 -28.33 11.74
CA GLU A 2 -29.29 -26.94 11.57
C GLU A 2 -27.76 -26.88 11.71
N LEU A 3 -27.10 -26.26 10.72
CA LEU A 3 -25.67 -26.00 10.77
C LEU A 3 -25.43 -24.89 11.79
N GLN A 4 -24.59 -25.16 12.78
CA GLN A 4 -24.19 -24.17 13.77
C GLN A 4 -23.03 -23.35 13.20
N GLU A 5 -23.25 -22.06 12.95
CA GLU A 5 -22.24 -21.16 12.44
C GLU A 5 -21.36 -20.64 13.59
N ILE A 6 -20.04 -20.79 13.47
CA ILE A 6 -19.07 -20.24 14.42
C ILE A 6 -18.31 -19.12 13.72
N LYS A 7 -18.39 -17.90 14.26
CA LYS A 7 -17.65 -16.73 13.79
C LYS A 7 -16.52 -16.43 14.77
N PHE A 8 -15.35 -16.09 14.24
CA PHE A 8 -14.21 -15.65 15.03
C PHE A 8 -13.48 -14.52 14.30
N THR A 9 -12.71 -13.73 15.06
CA THR A 9 -11.93 -12.61 14.57
C THR A 9 -10.44 -12.91 14.75
N VAL A 10 -9.64 -12.45 13.80
CA VAL A 10 -8.20 -12.61 13.80
C VAL A 10 -7.56 -11.23 13.86
N GLU A 11 -6.69 -11.01 14.84
CA GLU A 11 -5.86 -9.80 14.92
C GLU A 11 -4.48 -10.08 14.33
N ARG A 12 -3.97 -9.13 13.55
CA ARG A 12 -2.66 -9.19 12.89
C ARG A 12 -2.00 -7.82 13.01
N THR A 13 -0.67 -7.85 13.09
CA THR A 13 0.18 -6.66 13.19
C THR A 13 1.12 -6.68 12.01
N LEU A 14 1.22 -5.55 11.31
CA LEU A 14 2.26 -5.30 10.32
C LEU A 14 3.33 -4.41 10.96
N THR A 15 4.58 -4.72 10.66
CA THR A 15 5.76 -3.94 11.02
C THR A 15 5.99 -2.82 10.00
N ALA A 16 6.87 -1.87 10.33
CA ALA A 16 7.27 -0.86 9.36
C ALA A 16 8.01 -1.48 8.15
N GLU A 17 8.73 -2.59 8.36
CA GLU A 17 9.42 -3.33 7.29
C GLU A 17 8.40 -3.98 6.33
N ASP A 18 7.29 -4.53 6.84
CA ASP A 18 6.22 -5.04 5.99
C ASP A 18 5.63 -3.94 5.08
N LEU A 19 5.48 -2.72 5.62
CA LEU A 19 5.03 -1.57 4.81
C LEU A 19 6.09 -1.16 3.78
N ASP A 20 7.37 -1.13 4.18
CA ASP A 20 8.48 -0.85 3.28
C ASP A 20 8.49 -1.84 2.11
N ASP A 21 8.33 -3.14 2.37
CA ASP A 21 8.27 -4.19 1.34
C ASP A 21 7.06 -4.00 0.41
N ILE A 22 5.87 -3.74 0.97
CA ILE A 22 4.65 -3.49 0.19
C ILE A 22 4.85 -2.29 -0.74
N PHE A 23 5.24 -1.13 -0.21
CA PHE A 23 5.30 0.10 -1.00
C PHE A 23 6.48 0.11 -1.95
N THR A 24 7.63 -0.45 -1.56
CA THR A 24 8.79 -0.57 -2.46
C THR A 24 8.44 -1.47 -3.63
N THR A 25 7.86 -2.64 -3.37
CA THR A 25 7.44 -3.56 -4.44
C THR A 25 6.36 -2.95 -5.32
N ALA A 26 5.38 -2.22 -4.77
CA ALA A 26 4.33 -1.57 -5.54
C ALA A 26 4.86 -0.43 -6.43
N ILE A 27 5.66 0.49 -5.86
CA ILE A 27 6.08 1.73 -6.51
C ILE A 27 7.27 1.51 -7.45
N GLU A 28 8.25 0.71 -7.05
CA GLU A 28 9.53 0.60 -7.75
C GLU A 28 9.54 -0.46 -8.85
N SER A 29 8.54 -1.35 -8.88
CA SER A 29 8.38 -2.36 -9.94
C SER A 29 7.81 -1.78 -11.24
N GLY A 30 7.51 -0.47 -11.30
CA GLY A 30 7.04 0.21 -12.51
C GLY A 30 5.77 -0.43 -13.06
N TYR A 31 5.80 -0.85 -14.34
CA TYR A 31 4.65 -1.45 -15.03
C TYR A 31 4.20 -2.81 -14.45
N GLU A 32 5.05 -3.51 -13.69
CA GLU A 32 4.65 -4.76 -13.01
C GLU A 32 3.99 -4.49 -11.66
N GLY A 33 4.20 -3.28 -11.10
CA GLY A 33 3.52 -2.77 -9.93
C GLY A 33 2.45 -1.75 -10.34
N ILE A 34 2.35 -0.64 -9.60
CA ILE A 34 1.28 0.35 -9.83
C ILE A 34 1.55 1.30 -10.99
N GLY A 35 2.77 1.33 -11.52
CA GLY A 35 3.24 2.37 -12.44
C GLY A 35 2.59 2.36 -13.83
N TYR A 36 1.74 1.36 -14.13
CA TYR A 36 0.96 1.35 -15.37
C TYR A 36 -0.37 2.12 -15.26
N TRP A 37 -0.92 2.28 -14.05
CA TRP A 37 -2.18 3.00 -13.81
C TRP A 37 -2.04 4.19 -12.87
N ALA A 38 -1.01 4.24 -12.01
CA ALA A 38 -0.78 5.33 -11.07
C ALA A 38 0.58 6.01 -11.23
N ILE A 39 0.56 7.34 -11.12
CA ILE A 39 1.73 8.19 -10.94
C ILE A 39 1.77 8.62 -9.47
N LEU A 40 2.90 8.38 -8.80
CA LEU A 40 3.12 8.82 -7.42
C LEU A 40 3.33 10.35 -7.37
N ASP A 41 2.47 11.07 -6.63
CA ASP A 41 2.72 12.47 -6.29
C ASP A 41 3.57 12.54 -5.01
N ASN A 42 4.87 12.78 -5.21
CA ASN A 42 5.86 12.97 -4.16
C ASN A 42 6.24 14.45 -3.94
N THR A 43 5.40 15.39 -4.38
CA THR A 43 5.70 16.83 -4.31
C THR A 43 5.20 17.50 -3.01
N ASP A 44 4.39 16.79 -2.22
CA ASP A 44 3.88 17.29 -0.94
C ASP A 44 5.01 17.46 0.10
N PRO A 45 5.04 18.54 0.91
CA PRO A 45 6.06 18.75 1.95
C PRO A 45 6.22 17.60 2.95
N ALA A 46 5.23 16.73 3.09
CA ALA A 46 5.35 15.51 3.89
C ALA A 46 6.50 14.60 3.40
N TRP A 47 6.77 14.56 2.09
CA TRP A 47 7.87 13.78 1.50
C TRP A 47 9.24 14.33 1.88
N GLU A 48 9.45 15.64 1.75
CA GLU A 48 10.72 16.28 2.14
C GLU A 48 11.03 16.04 3.62
N LYS A 49 10.00 16.15 4.49
CA LYS A 49 10.14 15.85 5.91
C LYS A 49 10.48 14.38 6.16
N ALA A 50 9.79 13.45 5.49
CA ALA A 50 10.04 12.01 5.63
C ALA A 50 11.46 11.63 5.19
N GLU A 51 11.94 12.16 4.06
CA GLU A 51 13.32 11.97 3.60
C GLU A 51 14.34 12.53 4.59
N ALA A 52 14.10 13.72 5.15
CA ALA A 52 14.98 14.33 6.13
C ALA A 52 15.08 13.48 7.41
N ASP A 53 13.95 12.96 7.91
CA ASP A 53 13.90 12.08 9.08
C ASP A 53 14.67 10.78 8.81
N LEU A 54 14.42 10.10 7.68
CA LEU A 54 15.10 8.86 7.29
C LEU A 54 16.61 9.07 7.14
N LYS A 55 17.03 10.18 6.53
CA LYS A 55 18.44 10.54 6.38
C LYS A 55 19.11 10.80 7.72
N ALA A 56 18.41 11.47 8.66
CA ALA A 56 18.92 11.68 10.02
C ALA A 56 19.07 10.36 10.80
N GLU A 57 18.23 9.38 10.51
CA GLU A 57 18.33 8.01 11.03
C GLU A 57 19.41 7.16 10.32
N GLY A 58 20.03 7.67 9.25
CA GLY A 58 21.03 6.95 8.46
C GLY A 58 20.45 5.84 7.58
N LYS A 59 19.15 5.91 7.25
CA LYS A 59 18.48 4.97 6.36
C LYS A 59 18.67 5.35 4.89
N GLU A 60 18.59 4.35 4.02
CA GLU A 60 18.56 4.54 2.57
C GLU A 60 17.22 5.13 2.13
N LEU A 61 17.23 5.89 1.03
CA LEU A 61 16.07 6.60 0.52
C LEU A 61 15.56 5.90 -0.74
N TYR A 62 14.58 5.04 -0.53
CA TYR A 62 13.75 4.40 -1.56
C TYR A 62 12.37 5.04 -1.56
N TRP A 63 11.69 5.10 -2.71
CA TRP A 63 10.38 5.74 -2.77
C TRP A 63 9.37 5.00 -1.89
N GLY A 64 9.46 3.68 -1.82
CA GLY A 64 8.66 2.87 -0.90
C GLY A 64 8.93 3.18 0.57
N THR A 65 10.19 3.28 0.98
CA THR A 65 10.55 3.61 2.37
C THR A 65 10.10 5.03 2.77
N VAL A 66 10.20 6.00 1.86
CA VAL A 66 9.70 7.36 2.10
C VAL A 66 8.17 7.36 2.21
N ALA A 67 7.47 6.66 1.32
CA ALA A 67 6.02 6.47 1.38
C ALA A 67 5.56 5.87 2.72
N THR A 68 6.22 4.81 3.19
CA THR A 68 5.98 4.24 4.52
C THR A 68 6.13 5.30 5.60
N ARG A 69 7.22 6.08 5.57
CA ARG A 69 7.45 7.13 6.58
C ARG A 69 6.39 8.22 6.53
N VAL A 70 5.92 8.63 5.35
CA VAL A 70 4.80 9.58 5.18
C VAL A 70 3.57 9.06 5.92
N LEU A 71 3.17 7.80 5.68
CA LEU A 71 2.01 7.21 6.36
C LEU A 71 2.19 7.04 7.87
N LEU A 72 3.37 6.60 8.31
CA LEU A 72 3.67 6.44 9.74
C LEU A 72 3.71 7.79 10.48
N ASN A 73 4.03 8.88 9.77
CA ASN A 73 3.94 10.24 10.29
C ASN A 73 2.49 10.77 10.37
N GLY A 74 1.52 10.04 9.83
CA GLY A 74 0.09 10.38 9.83
C GLY A 74 -0.35 11.22 8.64
N ASP A 75 0.52 11.43 7.65
CA ASP A 75 0.20 12.09 6.39
C ASP A 75 -0.35 11.06 5.38
N ALA A 76 -0.71 11.52 4.18
CA ALA A 76 -1.29 10.69 3.12
C ALA A 76 -0.44 10.70 1.85
N ILE A 77 -0.50 9.61 1.10
CA ILE A 77 0.11 9.47 -0.22
C ILE A 77 -0.95 9.80 -1.27
N LYS A 78 -0.57 10.52 -2.31
CA LYS A 78 -1.43 10.86 -3.43
C LYS A 78 -0.92 10.19 -4.69
N PHE A 79 -1.86 9.79 -5.54
CA PHE A 79 -1.61 9.26 -6.86
C PHE A 79 -2.41 10.05 -7.89
N GLU A 80 -1.88 10.11 -9.11
CA GLU A 80 -2.57 10.62 -10.30
C GLU A 80 -2.77 9.48 -11.30
N ASP A 81 -3.78 9.59 -12.16
CA ASP A 81 -4.01 8.62 -13.22
C ASP A 81 -2.87 8.64 -14.26
N ALA A 82 -2.22 7.49 -14.45
CA ALA A 82 -1.18 7.31 -15.45
C ALA A 82 -1.74 7.08 -16.86
N GLU A 83 -2.97 6.59 -16.99
CA GLU A 83 -3.61 6.34 -18.29
C GLU A 83 -4.14 7.64 -18.92
N GLY A 84 -4.26 8.71 -18.12
CA GLY A 84 -4.65 10.02 -18.58
C GLY A 84 -6.11 10.08 -19.01
N GLU A 85 -6.95 9.20 -18.47
CA GLU A 85 -8.39 9.39 -18.51
C GLU A 85 -8.72 10.54 -17.55
N GLU A 86 -9.65 11.44 -17.93
CA GLU A 86 -10.06 12.54 -17.05
C GLU A 86 -10.87 11.97 -15.87
N ASP A 87 -10.18 11.33 -14.91
CA ASP A 87 -10.71 10.96 -13.61
C ASP A 87 -10.41 12.11 -12.63
N ASP A 88 -11.44 12.89 -12.30
CA ASP A 88 -11.38 13.95 -11.27
C ASP A 88 -11.32 13.37 -9.83
N SER A 89 -11.10 12.06 -9.66
CA SER A 89 -11.05 11.41 -8.36
C SER A 89 -9.69 11.62 -7.69
N ASP A 90 -9.71 12.12 -6.46
CA ASP A 90 -8.52 12.22 -5.61
C ASP A 90 -8.09 10.81 -5.13
N TRP A 91 -7.07 10.23 -5.76
CA TRP A 91 -6.51 8.92 -5.35
C TRP A 91 -5.58 9.11 -4.15
N ILE A 92 -6.19 9.19 -2.96
CA ILE A 92 -5.49 9.42 -1.69
C ILE A 92 -5.46 8.13 -0.87
N LEU A 93 -4.29 7.77 -0.36
CA LEU A 93 -4.05 6.66 0.57
C LEU A 93 -3.52 7.21 1.90
N ASP A 94 -4.31 7.06 2.97
CA ASP A 94 -3.90 7.34 4.34
C ASP A 94 -3.83 6.04 5.17
N MET A 95 -3.42 6.15 6.43
CA MET A 95 -3.29 4.98 7.32
C MET A 95 -4.63 4.29 7.62
N GLU A 96 -5.76 4.99 7.56
CA GLU A 96 -7.09 4.37 7.76
C GLU A 96 -7.46 3.51 6.54
N LYS A 97 -7.30 4.07 5.34
CA LYS A 97 -7.50 3.38 4.06
C LYS A 97 -6.55 2.20 3.90
N PHE A 98 -5.28 2.34 4.29
CA PHE A 98 -4.32 1.24 4.26
C PHE A 98 -4.78 0.05 5.12
N LYS A 99 -5.20 0.31 6.36
CA LYS A 99 -5.72 -0.74 7.27
C LYS A 99 -6.97 -1.41 6.70
N LYS A 100 -7.89 -0.61 6.15
CA LYS A 100 -9.11 -1.12 5.53
C LYS A 100 -8.79 -1.98 4.31
N GLY A 101 -7.87 -1.51 3.45
CA GLY A 101 -7.40 -2.22 2.26
C GLY A 101 -6.73 -3.55 2.60
N CYS A 102 -5.85 -3.58 3.60
CA CYS A 102 -5.26 -4.84 4.12
C CYS A 102 -6.34 -5.83 4.57
N GLY A 103 -7.35 -5.35 5.29
CA GLY A 103 -8.48 -6.19 5.73
C GLY A 103 -9.33 -6.73 4.58
N LEU A 104 -9.57 -5.92 3.55
CA LEU A 104 -10.29 -6.34 2.34
C LEU A 104 -9.47 -7.35 1.53
N TYR A 105 -8.19 -7.05 1.30
CA TYR A 105 -7.28 -7.93 0.60
C TYR A 105 -7.19 -9.29 1.28
N GLU A 106 -6.97 -9.32 2.60
CA GLU A 106 -6.88 -10.58 3.34
C GLU A 106 -8.21 -11.35 3.33
N LYS A 107 -9.36 -10.63 3.35
CA LYS A 107 -10.67 -11.27 3.24
C LYS A 107 -10.92 -11.90 1.87
N GLU A 108 -10.51 -11.26 0.80
CA GLU A 108 -10.79 -11.72 -0.58
C GLU A 108 -9.72 -12.66 -1.14
N ARG A 109 -8.45 -12.47 -0.76
CA ARG A 109 -7.29 -13.23 -1.26
C ARG A 109 -6.70 -14.19 -0.22
N GLY A 110 -6.70 -13.81 1.06
CA GLY A 110 -6.16 -14.62 2.16
C GLY A 110 -4.65 -14.88 2.10
N SER A 111 -3.90 -14.05 1.36
CA SER A 111 -2.48 -14.27 1.08
C SER A 111 -1.56 -13.22 1.71
N LEU A 112 -2.05 -12.12 2.28
CA LEU A 112 -1.22 -10.97 2.66
C LEU A 112 -0.13 -11.38 3.67
N ILE A 113 -0.57 -11.92 4.81
CA ILE A 113 0.34 -12.26 5.91
C ILE A 113 1.29 -13.38 5.48
N LYS A 114 0.78 -14.38 4.79
CA LYS A 114 1.57 -15.51 4.32
C LYS A 114 2.67 -15.06 3.36
N ASN A 115 2.35 -14.14 2.45
CA ASN A 115 3.29 -13.69 1.41
C ASN A 115 4.34 -12.72 1.97
N LEU A 116 3.99 -11.92 2.98
CA LEU A 116 4.98 -11.13 3.72
C LEU A 116 5.93 -12.03 4.51
N GLU A 117 5.40 -12.98 5.31
CA GLU A 117 6.21 -13.87 6.16
C GLU A 117 7.17 -14.77 5.36
N ASN A 118 6.83 -15.14 4.14
CA ASN A 118 7.65 -15.99 3.29
C ASN A 118 8.47 -15.22 2.24
N GLY A 119 8.42 -13.88 2.25
CA GLY A 119 9.10 -13.02 1.27
C GLY A 119 8.66 -13.25 -0.18
N SER A 120 7.43 -13.69 -0.40
CA SER A 120 6.85 -13.93 -1.74
C SER A 120 5.81 -12.87 -2.11
N PHE A 121 5.91 -11.67 -1.53
CA PHE A 121 5.07 -10.53 -1.87
C PHE A 121 5.60 -9.86 -3.14
N ASP A 122 5.05 -10.26 -4.29
CA ASP A 122 5.49 -9.80 -5.60
C ASP A 122 4.75 -8.53 -6.06
N ALA A 123 5.15 -8.01 -7.23
CA ALA A 123 4.61 -6.78 -7.79
C ALA A 123 3.10 -6.85 -8.07
N VAL A 124 2.57 -8.01 -8.44
CA VAL A 124 1.13 -8.23 -8.71
C VAL A 124 0.33 -8.23 -7.41
N GLU A 125 0.84 -8.90 -6.38
CA GLU A 125 0.20 -8.90 -5.05
C GLU A 125 0.23 -7.49 -4.44
N ALA A 126 1.33 -6.76 -4.60
CA ALA A 126 1.49 -5.38 -4.13
C ALA A 126 0.58 -4.39 -4.87
N ASP A 127 0.50 -4.51 -6.20
CA ASP A 127 -0.43 -3.76 -7.05
C ASP A 127 -1.87 -3.94 -6.56
N CYS A 128 -2.33 -5.19 -6.49
CA CYS A 128 -3.68 -5.51 -6.02
C CYS A 128 -3.95 -4.95 -4.62
N LEU A 129 -2.99 -5.05 -3.69
CA LEU A 129 -3.14 -4.50 -2.34
C LEU A 129 -3.31 -2.98 -2.35
N VAL A 130 -2.50 -2.26 -3.11
CA VAL A 130 -2.61 -0.79 -3.21
C VAL A 130 -3.97 -0.41 -3.81
N GLN A 131 -4.46 -1.13 -4.82
CA GLN A 131 -5.81 -0.90 -5.36
C GLN A 131 -6.91 -1.08 -4.30
N TYR A 132 -6.85 -2.13 -3.48
CA TYR A 132 -7.79 -2.28 -2.35
C TYR A 132 -7.67 -1.15 -1.32
N CYS A 133 -6.47 -0.59 -1.12
CA CYS A 133 -6.28 0.54 -0.21
C CYS A 133 -6.86 1.84 -0.77
N VAL A 134 -6.69 2.11 -2.06
CA VAL A 134 -7.17 3.34 -2.71
C VAL A 134 -8.67 3.27 -3.02
N PHE A 135 -9.11 2.20 -3.68
CA PHE A 135 -10.45 2.07 -4.26
C PHE A 135 -11.38 1.17 -3.45
N GLY A 136 -10.84 0.27 -2.63
CA GLY A 136 -11.62 -0.76 -1.92
C GLY A 136 -11.97 -1.98 -2.77
N GLU A 137 -11.53 -2.01 -4.03
CA GLU A 137 -11.63 -3.14 -4.96
C GLU A 137 -10.50 -3.06 -6.01
N VAL A 138 -10.38 -4.07 -6.86
CA VAL A 138 -9.44 -4.05 -7.99
C VAL A 138 -10.14 -3.41 -9.19
N VAL A 139 -9.59 -2.31 -9.68
CA VAL A 139 -10.12 -1.52 -10.81
C VAL A 139 -9.31 -1.77 -12.09
N PHE A 140 -7.99 -1.93 -11.95
CA PHE A 140 -7.03 -2.13 -13.03
C PHE A 140 -6.46 -3.57 -12.99
N GLY A 141 -6.31 -4.23 -14.15
CA GLY A 141 -5.76 -5.60 -14.23
C GLY A 141 -5.91 -6.30 -15.57
#